data_AF-B2HN38-F1
#
_entry.id   AF-B2HN38-F1
#
_cell.length_a   1.000
_cell.length_b   1.000
_cell.length_c   1.000
_cell.angle_alpha   90.00
_cell.angle_beta   90.00
_cell.angle_gamma   90.00
#
_symmetry.space_group_name_H-M   'P 1'
#
loop_
_entity.id
_entity.type
_entity.pdbx_description
1 polymer ?
#
loop_
_entity_poly.entity_id
_entity_poly.type
_entity_poly.pdbx_seq_one_letter_code
_entity_poly.pdbx_strand_id
1 'polypeptide(L)'
;MSPTNELAELHDLIGDLRRCVTSLKSRYGDDSGMRRVVIDADRILTDIQLLDTDIAELDLDRASVQQSVEKIAIPDTDYDRDFWRDVDDEGVGGHSRY
;
A
#
# COMPACT_ATOMS: atom_id res chain seq x y z
N MET A 1 23.25 2.14 8.05
CA MET A 1 22.30 3.17 8.52
C MET A 1 21.10 2.44 9.11
N SER A 2 20.32 3.06 9.99
CA SER A 2 19.09 2.44 10.52
C SER A 2 17.97 2.63 9.48
N PRO A 3 17.03 1.68 9.28
CA PRO A 3 15.88 1.85 8.40
C PRO A 3 15.07 3.13 8.72
N THR A 4 14.99 3.49 9.99
CA THR A 4 14.37 4.76 10.43
C THR A 4 15.11 6.01 9.92
N ASN A 5 16.43 5.95 9.75
CA ASN A 5 17.20 7.07 9.18
C ASN A 5 16.99 7.18 7.67
N GLU A 6 16.85 6.05 6.97
CA GLU A 6 16.59 6.02 5.52
C GLU A 6 15.20 6.59 5.19
N LEU A 7 14.18 6.31 6.01
CA LEU A 7 12.86 6.91 5.87
C LEU A 7 12.87 8.43 6.14
N ALA A 8 13.59 8.87 7.18
CA ALA A 8 13.72 10.30 7.46
C ALA A 8 14.39 11.04 6.29
N GLU A 9 15.46 10.47 5.74
CA GLU A 9 16.13 11.02 4.54
C GLU A 9 15.19 11.05 3.33
N LEU A 10 14.38 10.01 3.12
CA LEU A 10 13.39 9.97 2.04
C LEU A 10 12.33 11.07 2.17
N HIS A 11 11.84 11.33 3.39
CA HIS A 11 10.90 12.43 3.69
C HIS A 11 11.50 13.81 3.39
N ASP A 12 12.76 14.02 3.77
CA ASP A 12 13.47 15.27 3.47
C ASP A 12 13.62 15.47 1.95
N LEU A 13 14.03 14.42 1.23
CA LEU A 13 14.21 14.46 -0.22
C LEU A 13 12.91 14.77 -0.98
N ILE A 14 11.78 14.13 -0.62
CA ILE A 14 10.50 14.44 -1.26
C ILE A 14 10.00 15.84 -0.90
N GLY A 15 10.26 16.31 0.33
CA GLY A 15 9.96 17.66 0.77
C GLY A 15 10.75 18.72 -0.03
N ASP A 16 12.03 18.47 -0.28
CA ASP A 16 12.88 19.30 -1.13
C ASP A 16 12.41 19.29 -2.60
N LEU A 17 12.08 18.10 -3.15
CA LEU A 17 11.56 17.97 -4.51
C LEU A 17 10.29 18.80 -4.71
N ARG A 18 9.32 18.70 -3.79
CA ARG A 18 8.05 19.46 -3.88
C ARG A 18 8.27 20.97 -3.85
N ARG A 19 9.19 21.45 -2.99
CA ARG A 19 9.59 22.86 -2.96
C ARG A 19 10.24 23.30 -4.26
N CYS A 20 11.13 22.47 -4.81
CA CYS A 20 11.77 22.71 -6.10
C CYS A 20 10.75 22.80 -7.24
N VAL A 21 9.85 21.82 -7.35
CA VAL A 21 8.78 21.78 -8.37
C VAL A 21 7.87 23.00 -8.26
N THR A 22 7.46 23.39 -7.05
CA THR A 22 6.65 24.59 -6.83
C THR A 22 7.37 25.86 -7.29
N SER A 23 8.67 25.96 -7.01
CA SER A 23 9.52 27.07 -7.47
C SER A 23 9.66 27.10 -9.00
N LEU A 24 9.75 25.93 -9.65
CA LEU A 24 9.78 25.84 -11.11
C LEU A 24 8.45 26.26 -11.72
N LYS A 25 7.32 25.77 -11.20
CA LYS A 25 5.97 26.18 -11.62
C LYS A 25 5.79 27.69 -11.53
N SER A 26 6.23 28.31 -10.43
CA SER A 26 6.17 29.77 -10.26
C SER A 26 7.01 30.55 -11.27
N ARG A 27 8.11 29.97 -11.77
CA ARG A 27 9.06 30.65 -12.68
C ARG A 27 8.73 30.45 -14.15
N TYR A 28 8.24 29.26 -14.52
CA TYR A 28 8.10 28.85 -15.91
C TYR A 28 6.63 28.67 -16.35
N GLY A 29 5.68 28.77 -15.43
CA GLY A 29 4.25 28.66 -15.71
C GLY A 29 3.69 27.26 -15.49
N ASP A 30 2.38 27.10 -15.78
CA ASP A 30 1.58 25.93 -15.42
C ASP A 30 1.05 25.16 -16.64
N ASP A 31 1.95 24.76 -17.53
CA ASP A 31 1.61 23.90 -18.68
C ASP A 31 1.25 22.46 -18.25
N SER A 32 0.87 21.62 -19.21
CA SER A 32 0.48 20.23 -18.93
C SER A 32 1.63 19.37 -18.36
N GLY A 33 2.87 19.61 -18.79
CA GLY A 33 4.06 18.95 -18.28
C GLY A 33 4.32 19.36 -16.82
N MET A 34 4.27 20.66 -16.53
CA MET A 34 4.43 21.17 -15.16
C MET A 34 3.35 20.62 -14.21
N ARG A 35 2.08 20.62 -14.64
CA ARG A 35 0.99 20.04 -13.84
C ARG A 35 1.21 18.57 -13.54
N ARG A 36 1.70 17.81 -14.52
CA ARG A 36 2.02 16.38 -14.32
C ARG A 36 3.13 16.19 -13.30
N VAL A 37 4.21 16.96 -13.37
CA VAL A 37 5.32 16.87 -12.41
C VAL A 37 4.86 17.20 -10.99
N VAL A 38 3.98 18.21 -10.81
CA VAL A 38 3.38 18.52 -9.50
C VAL A 38 2.57 17.33 -8.97
N ILE A 39 1.70 16.77 -9.81
CA ILE A 39 0.88 15.61 -9.45
C ILE A 39 1.74 14.41 -9.08
N ASP A 40 2.79 14.14 -9.84
CA ASP A 40 3.69 13.01 -9.59
C ASP A 40 4.46 13.20 -8.26
N ALA A 41 4.90 14.43 -7.93
CA ALA A 41 5.56 14.71 -6.65
C ALA A 41 4.62 14.56 -5.45
N ASP A 42 3.36 15.00 -5.56
CA ASP A 42 2.36 14.82 -4.50
C ASP A 42 1.96 13.34 -4.35
N ARG A 43 1.91 12.59 -5.47
CA ARG A 43 1.66 11.15 -5.46
C ARG A 43 2.79 10.39 -4.74
N ILE A 44 4.05 10.69 -5.07
CA ILE A 44 5.20 10.06 -4.40
C ILE A 44 5.15 10.33 -2.88
N LEU A 45 4.79 11.54 -2.44
CA LEU A 45 4.61 11.83 -1.02
C LEU A 45 3.52 10.94 -0.39
N THR A 46 2.40 10.76 -1.08
CA THR A 46 1.31 9.88 -0.62
C THR A 46 1.79 8.44 -0.50
N ASP A 47 2.53 7.96 -1.49
CA ASP A 47 3.08 6.59 -1.51
C ASP A 47 4.11 6.38 -0.39
N ILE A 48 4.90 7.41 -0.04
CA ILE A 48 5.83 7.37 1.11
C ILE A 48 5.06 7.30 2.44
N GLN A 49 3.99 8.08 2.60
CA GLN A 49 3.14 8.02 3.79
C GLN A 49 2.44 6.66 3.96
N LEU A 50 2.07 6.03 2.84
CA LEU A 50 1.57 4.67 2.84
C LEU A 50 2.67 3.70 3.28
N LEU A 51 3.88 3.84 2.75
CA LEU A 51 5.03 3.02 3.13
C LEU A 51 5.35 3.13 4.63
N ASP A 52 5.24 4.32 5.23
CA ASP A 52 5.40 4.49 6.69
C ASP A 52 4.39 3.64 7.47
N THR A 53 3.15 3.58 6.98
CA THR A 53 2.07 2.78 7.58
C THR A 53 2.38 1.30 7.47
N ASP A 54 2.75 0.84 6.26
CA ASP A 54 3.09 -0.56 6.00
C ASP A 54 4.29 -1.01 6.85
N ILE A 55 5.32 -0.17 7.01
CA ILE A 55 6.47 -0.49 7.85
C ILE A 55 6.08 -0.59 9.32
N ALA A 56 5.26 0.34 9.82
CA ALA A 56 4.77 0.29 11.18
C ALA A 56 3.94 -0.98 11.44
N GLU A 57 3.07 -1.37 10.51
CA GLU A 57 2.30 -2.61 10.59
C GLU A 57 3.20 -3.85 10.56
N LEU A 58 4.18 -3.90 9.66
CA LEU A 58 5.13 -5.02 9.59
C LEU A 58 5.98 -5.14 10.86
N ASP A 59 6.41 -4.03 11.46
CA ASP A 59 7.14 -4.06 12.73
C ASP A 59 6.25 -4.53 13.89
N LEU A 60 4.97 -4.14 13.92
CA LEU A 60 3.98 -4.65 14.87
C LEU A 60 3.73 -6.15 14.67
N ASP A 61 3.63 -6.62 13.43
CA ASP A 61 3.47 -8.03 13.10
C ASP A 61 4.70 -8.86 13.45
N ARG A 62 5.91 -8.32 13.27
CA ARG A 62 7.14 -9.00 13.72
C ARG A 62 7.17 -9.14 15.25
N ALA A 63 6.72 -8.11 15.97
CA ALA A 63 6.59 -8.17 17.42
C ALA A 63 5.49 -9.17 17.85
N SER A 64 4.39 -9.26 17.09
CA SER A 64 3.28 -10.19 17.38
C SER A 64 3.62 -11.65 17.03
N VAL A 65 4.36 -11.92 15.95
CA VAL A 65 4.85 -13.26 15.58
C VAL A 65 5.81 -13.83 16.64
N GLN A 66 6.56 -12.98 17.34
CA GLN A 66 7.37 -13.40 18.50
C GLN A 66 6.51 -13.84 19.69
N GLN A 67 5.28 -13.33 19.82
CA GLN A 67 4.27 -13.86 20.73
C GLN A 67 3.51 -14.96 20.01
N SER A 68 4.06 -16.18 20.00
CA SER A 68 3.48 -17.37 19.39
C SER A 68 1.94 -17.38 19.43
N VAL A 69 1.32 -16.96 18.33
CA VAL A 69 -0.12 -17.02 18.16
C VAL A 69 -0.50 -18.49 18.23
N GLU A 70 -1.43 -18.84 19.11
CA GLU A 70 -2.00 -20.17 19.19
C GLU A 70 -2.57 -20.53 17.82
N LYS A 71 -1.87 -21.41 17.10
CA LYS A 71 -2.28 -21.81 15.76
C LYS A 71 -3.51 -22.70 15.90
N ILE A 72 -4.61 -22.30 15.27
CA ILE A 72 -5.77 -23.17 15.12
C ILE A 72 -5.38 -24.27 14.14
N ALA A 73 -5.31 -25.51 14.62
CA ALA A 73 -5.03 -26.66 13.78
C ALA A 73 -6.22 -26.89 12.83
N ILE A 74 -5.97 -26.77 11.52
CA ILE A 74 -6.93 -27.19 10.49
C ILE A 74 -6.77 -28.71 10.30
N PRO A 75 -7.82 -29.52 10.51
CA PRO A 75 -7.74 -30.95 10.28
C PRO A 75 -7.47 -31.28 8.81
N ASP A 76 -6.59 -32.24 8.54
CA ASP A 76 -6.33 -32.79 7.19
C ASP A 76 -7.46 -33.73 6.71
N THR A 77 -8.57 -33.81 7.43
CA THR A 77 -9.73 -34.61 7.06
C THR A 77 -10.59 -33.87 6.05
N ASP A 78 -11.09 -34.59 5.04
CA ASP A 78 -12.05 -34.05 4.09
C ASP A 78 -13.25 -33.44 4.82
N TYR A 79 -13.69 -32.26 4.35
CA TYR A 79 -14.95 -31.68 4.79
C TYR A 79 -16.12 -32.56 4.34
N ASP A 80 -17.17 -32.56 5.16
CA ASP A 80 -18.42 -33.22 4.79
C ASP A 80 -18.93 -32.64 3.46
N ARG A 81 -19.34 -33.51 2.53
CA ARG A 81 -19.87 -33.09 1.23
C ARG A 81 -21.20 -32.34 1.39
N ASP A 82 -21.96 -32.66 2.43
CA ASP A 82 -23.21 -31.95 2.72
C ASP A 82 -22.96 -30.49 3.14
N PHE A 83 -21.75 -30.14 3.58
CA PHE A 83 -21.35 -28.76 3.87
C PHE A 83 -21.42 -27.85 2.62
N TRP A 84 -21.21 -28.40 1.43
CA TRP A 84 -21.14 -27.66 0.16
C TRP A 84 -22.40 -27.76 -0.69
N ARG A 85 -23.42 -28.51 -0.25
CA ARG A 85 -24.55 -28.93 -1.08
C ARG A 85 -25.46 -27.78 -1.52
N ASP A 86 -25.56 -26.73 -0.71
CA ASP A 86 -26.42 -25.57 -0.96
C ASP A 86 -25.59 -24.30 -1.26
N VAL A 87 -24.29 -24.46 -1.52
CA VAL A 87 -23.41 -23.37 -1.98
C VAL A 87 -23.56 -23.27 -3.50
N ASP A 88 -23.89 -22.07 -3.97
CA ASP A 88 -24.00 -21.80 -5.41
C ASP A 88 -22.61 -21.96 -6.06
N ASP A 89 -22.52 -22.70 -7.17
CA ASP A 89 -21.30 -22.76 -8.01
C ASP A 89 -21.17 -21.49 -8.89
N GLU A 90 -22.01 -20.48 -8.62
CA GLU A 90 -21.86 -19.15 -9.16
C GLU A 90 -20.63 -18.47 -8.55
N GLY A 91 -19.48 -18.75 -9.15
CA GLY A 91 -18.38 -17.79 -9.15
C GLY A 91 -18.93 -16.43 -9.58
N VAL A 92 -18.77 -15.42 -8.73
CA VAL A 92 -19.09 -14.02 -9.03
C VAL A 92 -18.17 -13.47 -10.13
N GLY A 93 -18.36 -13.97 -11.36
CA GLY A 93 -17.81 -13.49 -12.62
C GLY A 93 -18.98 -13.07 -13.49
N GLY A 94 -19.12 -11.75 -13.66
CA GLY A 94 -20.34 -11.09 -14.12
C GLY A 94 -21.05 -11.73 -15.32
N HIS A 95 -22.37 -11.85 -15.22
CA HIS A 95 -23.24 -12.06 -16.37
C HIS A 95 -23.01 -10.95 -17.40
N SER A 96 -22.39 -11.31 -18.52
CA SER A 96 -22.36 -10.45 -19.71
C SER A 96 -23.78 -10.35 -20.26
N ARG A 97 -24.37 -9.17 -20.16
CA ARG A 97 -25.61 -8.83 -20.87
C ARG A 97 -25.24 -8.52 -22.33
N TYR A 98 -25.70 -9.36 -23.25
CA TYR A 98 -25.96 -8.99 -24.64
C TYR A 98 -27.45 -9.06 -24.89
#